data_AF-D6PCU8-F1
#
_entry.id   AF-D6PCU8-F1
#
_cell.length_a   1.000
_cell.length_b   1.000
_cell.length_c   1.000
_cell.angle_alpha   90.00
_cell.angle_beta   90.00
_cell.angle_gamma   90.00
#
_symmetry.space_group_name_H-M   'P 1'
#
loop_
_entity.id
_entity.type
_entity.pdbx_description
1 polymer ?
#
loop_
_entity_poly.entity_id
_entity_poly.type
_entity_poly.pdbx_seq_one_letter_code
_entity_poly.pdbx_strand_id
1 'polypeptide(L)'
;MTLHNIPFVSILLPITIFLQLALGSTLIIGYRIKESALVLAVLTILINIGVHDFWNDYPNTDATHELQNFIKNLGILAGLLVLSASNNISQWRLLKHS
;
A
#
# COMPACT_ATOMS: atom_id res chain seq x y z
N MET A 1 -4.32 -18.42 16.43
CA MET A 1 -4.08 -16.97 16.48
C MET A 1 -4.85 -16.34 15.35
N THR A 2 -6.16 -16.15 15.55
CA THR A 2 -7.08 -15.53 14.60
C THR A 2 -7.02 -14.03 14.81
N LEU A 3 -5.96 -13.40 14.29
CA LEU A 3 -5.87 -11.95 14.26
C LEU A 3 -6.66 -11.47 13.04
N HIS A 4 -7.61 -10.58 13.31
CA HIS A 4 -8.55 -9.97 12.37
C HIS A 4 -9.57 -10.94 11.75
N ASN A 5 -10.85 -10.70 12.03
CA ASN A 5 -12.03 -11.39 11.50
C ASN A 5 -12.26 -11.09 10.00
N ILE A 6 -11.18 -10.87 9.24
CA ILE A 6 -11.20 -10.64 7.80
C ILE A 6 -11.30 -12.02 7.13
N PRO A 7 -12.38 -12.30 6.38
CA PRO A 7 -12.48 -13.55 5.65
C PRO A 7 -11.33 -13.64 4.64
N PHE A 8 -10.64 -14.79 4.57
CA PHE A 8 -9.57 -15.08 3.62
C PHE A 8 -8.23 -14.34 3.80
N VAL A 9 -7.86 -13.86 5.01
CA VAL A 9 -6.53 -13.28 5.31
C VAL A 9 -5.37 -14.09 4.74
N SER A 10 -5.41 -15.43 4.88
CA SER A 10 -4.35 -16.31 4.40
C SER A 10 -4.12 -16.26 2.89
N ILE A 11 -5.11 -15.80 2.11
CA ILE A 11 -5.03 -15.64 0.65
C ILE A 11 -4.78 -14.17 0.29
N LEU A 12 -5.45 -13.24 0.99
CA LEU A 12 -5.35 -11.81 0.71
C LEU A 12 -3.96 -11.25 1.05
N LEU A 13 -3.30 -11.76 2.10
CA LEU A 13 -1.93 -11.39 2.49
C LEU A 13 -0.88 -11.69 1.41
N PRO A 14 -0.73 -12.95 0.93
CA PRO A 14 0.27 -13.23 -0.10
C PRO A 14 0.02 -12.46 -1.40
N ILE A 15 -1.26 -12.21 -1.74
CA ILE A 15 -1.62 -11.38 -2.90
C ILE A 15 -1.16 -9.93 -2.71
N THR A 16 -1.46 -9.33 -1.56
CA THR A 16 -1.05 -7.94 -1.27
C THR A 16 0.46 -7.79 -1.24
N ILE A 17 1.19 -8.76 -0.65
CA ILE A 17 2.66 -8.78 -0.67
C ILE A 17 3.19 -8.83 -2.10
N PHE A 18 2.65 -9.73 -2.94
CA PHE A 18 3.08 -9.85 -4.33
C PHE A 18 2.84 -8.56 -5.11
N LEU A 19 1.66 -7.94 -4.96
CA LEU A 19 1.33 -6.65 -5.58
C LEU A 19 2.27 -5.54 -5.11
N GLN A 20 2.58 -5.47 -3.81
CA GLN A 20 3.50 -4.47 -3.27
C GLN A 20 4.91 -4.63 -3.85
N LEU A 21 5.41 -5.86 -3.94
CA LEU A 21 6.73 -6.13 -4.49
C LEU A 21 6.79 -5.85 -6.00
N ALA A 22 5.77 -6.27 -6.75
CA ALA A 22 5.71 -6.03 -8.19
C ALA A 22 5.59 -4.54 -8.52
N LEU A 23 4.64 -3.85 -7.89
CA LEU A 23 4.40 -2.42 -8.11
C LEU A 23 5.53 -1.55 -7.55
N GLY A 24 6.08 -1.93 -6.38
CA GLY A 24 7.26 -1.29 -5.81
C GLY A 24 8.49 -1.45 -6.72
N SER A 25 8.67 -2.62 -7.33
CA SER A 25 9.74 -2.84 -8.31
C SER A 25 9.57 -1.96 -9.55
N THR A 26 8.34 -1.79 -10.05
CA THR A 26 8.09 -0.85 -11.17
C THR A 26 8.36 0.61 -10.80
N LEU A 27 8.14 1.02 -9.54
CA LEU A 27 8.53 2.35 -9.08
C LEU A 27 10.05 2.52 -9.10
N ILE A 28 10.82 1.52 -8.67
CA ILE A 28 12.29 1.55 -8.66
C ILE A 28 12.86 1.58 -10.09
N ILE A 29 12.30 0.77 -10.99
CA ILE A 29 12.72 0.70 -12.41
C ILE A 29 12.33 1.98 -13.17
N GLY A 30 11.39 2.76 -12.63
CA GLY A 30 10.88 3.97 -13.26
C GLY A 30 9.88 3.70 -14.39
N TYR A 31 9.23 2.53 -14.38
CA TYR A 31 8.24 2.12 -15.37
C TYR A 31 6.83 2.49 -14.90
N ARG A 32 6.14 3.36 -15.65
CA ARG A 32 4.75 3.83 -15.34
C ARG A 32 4.55 4.18 -13.86
N ILE A 33 5.43 5.04 -13.35
CA ILE A 33 5.52 5.39 -11.92
C ILE A 33 4.19 5.94 -11.40
N LYS A 34 3.51 6.81 -12.18
CA LYS A 34 2.24 7.43 -11.77
C LYS A 34 1.14 6.42 -11.49
N GLU A 35 0.90 5.53 -12.46
CA GLU A 35 -0.14 4.49 -12.34
C GLU A 35 0.17 3.53 -11.20
N SER A 36 1.43 3.08 -11.11
CA SER A 36 1.86 2.12 -10.07
C SER A 36 1.77 2.73 -8.67
N ALA A 37 2.12 4.01 -8.52
CA ALA A 37 2.03 4.73 -7.25
C ALA A 37 0.58 4.93 -6.82
N LEU A 38 -0.34 5.22 -7.76
CA LEU A 38 -1.76 5.38 -7.46
C LEU A 38 -2.39 4.05 -7.01
N VAL A 39 -2.11 2.96 -7.73
CA VAL A 39 -2.58 1.62 -7.34
C VAL A 39 -2.03 1.21 -5.98
N LEU A 40 -0.74 1.47 -5.71
CA LEU A 40 -0.15 1.23 -4.40
C LEU A 40 -0.79 2.09 -3.31
N ALA A 41 -1.07 3.37 -3.57
CA ALA A 41 -1.70 4.25 -2.59
C ALA A 41 -3.09 3.74 -2.19
N VAL A 42 -3.93 3.34 -3.15
CA VAL A 42 -5.24 2.75 -2.89
C VAL A 42 -5.10 1.44 -2.11
N LEU A 43 -4.16 0.58 -2.49
CA LEU A 43 -3.88 -0.67 -1.78
C LEU A 43 -3.45 -0.41 -0.32
N THR A 44 -2.62 0.60 -0.09
CA THR A 44 -2.18 1.01 1.25
C THR A 44 -3.37 1.48 2.10
N ILE A 45 -4.33 2.23 1.54
CA ILE A 45 -5.57 2.59 2.26
C ILE A 45 -6.36 1.35 2.68
N LEU A 46 -6.56 0.42 1.75
CA LEU A 46 -7.34 -0.80 2.00
C LEU A 46 -6.71 -1.67 3.10
N ILE A 47 -5.39 -1.76 3.14
CA ILE A 47 -4.67 -2.49 4.20
C ILE A 47 -4.75 -1.73 5.53
N ASN A 48 -4.62 -0.41 5.48
CA ASN A 48 -4.64 0.45 6.65
C ASN A 48 -6.00 0.40 7.38
N ILE A 49 -7.12 0.40 6.62
CA ILE A 49 -8.50 0.29 7.12
C ILE A 49 -8.97 -1.18 7.29
N GLY A 50 -8.23 -2.15 6.77
CA GLY A 50 -8.61 -3.57 6.86
C GLY A 50 -7.91 -4.30 7.99
N VAL A 51 -6.61 -4.02 8.17
CA VAL A 51 -5.68 -4.84 8.97
C VAL A 51 -5.09 -4.05 10.14
N HIS A 52 -5.00 -2.72 10.03
CA HIS A 52 -4.36 -1.87 11.03
C HIS A 52 -5.34 -0.83 11.59
N ASP A 53 -6.55 -1.29 11.86
CA ASP A 53 -7.62 -0.51 12.45
C ASP A 53 -7.32 -0.23 13.92
N PHE A 54 -6.71 0.91 14.22
CA PHE A 54 -6.46 1.30 15.61
C PHE A 54 -7.75 1.52 16.41
N TRP A 55 -8.87 1.76 15.71
CA TRP A 55 -10.19 1.98 16.30
C TRP A 55 -10.94 0.69 16.66
N ASN A 56 -10.42 -0.49 16.30
CA ASN A 56 -10.97 -1.77 16.70
C ASN A 56 -10.14 -2.40 17.84
N ASP A 57 -10.79 -2.73 18.94
CA ASP A 57 -10.17 -3.45 20.05
C ASP A 57 -10.17 -4.95 19.77
N TYR A 58 -8.97 -5.52 19.60
CA TYR A 58 -8.78 -6.96 19.46
C TYR A 58 -8.19 -7.54 20.75
N PRO A 59 -8.68 -8.69 21.23
CA PRO A 59 -8.10 -9.35 22.39
C PRO A 59 -6.63 -9.71 22.11
N ASN A 60 -5.71 -9.19 22.93
CA ASN A 60 -4.24 -9.31 22.84
C ASN A 60 -3.53 -8.38 21.82
N THR A 61 -4.17 -7.31 21.36
CA THR A 61 -3.50 -6.33 20.48
C THR A 61 -3.45 -4.96 21.18
N ASP A 62 -2.25 -4.40 21.30
CA ASP A 62 -2.07 -3.05 21.85
C ASP A 62 -2.49 -2.02 20.80
N ALA A 63 -3.55 -1.26 21.08
CA ALA A 63 -4.03 -0.19 20.20
C ALA A 63 -2.92 0.83 19.84
N THR A 64 -1.96 1.06 20.75
CA THR A 64 -0.79 1.91 20.51
C THR A 64 0.13 1.35 19.41
N HIS A 65 0.29 0.02 19.35
CA HIS A 65 1.09 -0.63 18.31
C HIS A 65 0.41 -0.55 16.94
N GLU A 66 -0.92 -0.70 16.88
CA GLU A 66 -1.69 -0.54 15.64
C GLU A 66 -1.73 0.92 15.16
N LEU A 67 -1.86 1.89 16.07
CA LEU A 67 -1.78 3.32 15.71
C LEU A 67 -0.43 3.69 15.08
N GLN A 68 0.68 3.10 15.56
CA GLN A 68 1.99 3.32 14.95
C GLN A 68 2.05 2.76 13.52
N ASN A 69 1.50 1.57 13.28
CA ASN A 69 1.43 0.98 11.94
C ASN A 69 0.51 1.79 11.02
N PHE A 70 -0.59 2.30 11.55
CA PHE A 70 -1.52 3.19 10.86
C PHE A 70 -0.81 4.46 10.35
N ILE A 71 -0.09 5.16 11.23
CA ILE A 71 0.63 6.39 10.87
C ILE A 71 1.77 6.11 9.89
N LYS A 72 2.52 5.01 10.05
CA LYS A 72 3.58 4.60 9.11
C LYS A 72 3.03 4.41 7.70
N ASN A 73 1.93 3.66 7.59
CA ASN A 73 1.26 3.41 6.31
C ASN A 73 0.70 4.70 5.69
N LEU A 74 0.22 5.64 6.51
CA LEU A 74 -0.21 6.96 6.04
C LEU A 74 0.96 7.79 5.47
N GLY A 75 2.14 7.70 6.08
CA GLY A 75 3.37 8.31 5.56
C GLY A 75 3.78 7.73 4.20
N ILE A 76 3.70 6.41 4.02
CA ILE A 76 3.96 5.73 2.74
C ILE A 76 2.95 6.21 1.69
N LEU A 77 1.67 6.26 2.04
CA LEU A 77 0.61 6.78 1.18
C LEU A 77 0.88 8.21 0.73
N ALA A 78 1.28 9.09 1.64
CA ALA A 78 1.61 10.48 1.31
C ALA A 78 2.77 10.54 0.30
N GLY A 79 3.83 9.73 0.49
CA GLY A 79 4.93 9.62 -0.45
C GLY A 79 4.50 9.12 -1.83
N LEU A 80 3.63 8.09 -1.88
CA LEU A 80 3.07 7.56 -3.13
C LEU A 80 2.19 8.57 -3.86
N LEU A 81 1.37 9.34 -3.14
CA LEU A 81 0.55 10.40 -3.73
C LEU A 81 1.40 11.54 -4.31
N VAL A 82 2.44 11.97 -3.59
CA VAL A 82 3.40 12.98 -4.10
C VAL A 82 4.09 12.48 -5.37
N LEU A 83 4.52 11.21 -5.39
CA LEU A 83 5.10 10.58 -6.57
C LEU A 83 4.10 10.52 -7.74
N SER A 84 2.84 10.18 -7.48
CA SER A 84 1.80 10.15 -8.50
C SER A 84 1.48 11.54 -9.06
N ALA A 85 1.46 12.58 -8.20
CA ALA A 85 1.12 13.94 -8.57
C ALA A 85 2.28 14.70 -9.26
N SER A 86 3.52 14.26 -9.04
CA SER A 86 4.69 14.93 -9.61
C SER A 86 4.76 14.74 -11.13
N ASN A 87 4.78 15.86 -11.86
CA ASN A 87 4.88 15.89 -13.32
C ASN A 87 6.32 15.78 -13.86
N ASN A 88 7.33 15.97 -13.00
CA ASN A 88 8.75 15.98 -13.39
C ASN A 88 9.45 14.63 -13.23
N ILE A 89 8.72 13.55 -12.96
CA ILE A 89 9.34 12.23 -12.81
C ILE A 89 9.55 11.63 -14.20
N SER A 90 10.82 11.45 -14.57
CA SER A 90 11.21 10.69 -15.76
C SER A 90 10.68 9.26 -15.64
N GLN A 91 9.71 8.93 -16.47
CA GLN A 91 9.12 7.60 -16.54
C GLN A 91 9.27 7.07 -17.96
N TRP A 92 9.76 5.85 -18.09
CA TRP A 92 9.86 5.21 -19.41
C TRP A 92 8.63 4.34 -19.66
N ARG A 93 8.05 4.46 -20.85
CA ARG A 93 6.82 3.76 -21.27
C ARG A 93 7.14 2.94 -22.51
N LEU A 94 7.01 1.61 -22.41
CA LEU A 94 7.23 0.68 -23.54
C LEU A 94 6.33 1.00 -24.74
N LEU A 95 5.10 1.46 -24.51
CA LEU A 95 4.18 1.92 -25.54
C LEU A 95 4.11 3.45 -25.53
N LYS A 96 4.99 4.09 -26.30
CA LYS A 96 4.87 5.52 -26.60
C LYS A 96 3.73 5.67 -27.63
N HIS A 97 2.48 5.70 -27.17
CA HIS A 97 1.41 6.13 -28.07
C HIS A 97 1.68 7.59 -28.46
N SER A 98 1.87 7.76 -29.76
CA SER A 98 2.12 9.01 -30.50
C SER A 98 1.06 10.06 -30.24
#